data_AF-A9KPX9-F1
#
_entry.id   AF-A9KPX9-F1
#
_cell.length_a   1.000
_cell.length_b   1.000
_cell.length_c   1.000
_cell.angle_alpha   90.00
_cell.angle_beta   90.00
_cell.angle_gamma   90.00
#
_symmetry.space_group_name_H-M   'P 1'
#
loop_
_entity.id
_entity.type
_entity.pdbx_description
1 polymer ?
#
loop_
_entity_poly.entity_id
_entity_poly.type
_entity_poly.pdbx_seq_one_letter_code
_entity_poly.pdbx_strand_id
1 'polypeptide(L)'
;MEFNKANEKDIGNVRKLNLLSVIPILFLFVGIIYGFYNGSFHSVVNGFINIVLSPTILVTDFIQVGGIEAAFINVGLVGLLNIFIMRHYRLKLNGILIAAFFTVIGFSFFGKNLYNIIPIYFGGYIYSINKKISFKDIIIPLMFGTALAPMVSEISFSGLLQPFWAIIVAVCVGIFIGFILVPLSSHMLKFHDGYNLYNIGFTSGILGTVLTSVLRSFGISVEPVSIISDKNHLVIIILLLFLFLGLLCTGIYINKRAILDFKEILQYKGRLITDFTHLVGFGVTLLNMALLGFLSLIYVLLIGGTVNGPVLAGIFTIVGFGAFGKHIKNCLPVMIGVIVTALLFGNDLSTTGIIISVLFSTTLAPIAGTYGPVIGFIAGVLHMILVTNVGVIHGGINLYNNGFAGGLVAGIMIPVLDAFYKERNR
;
A
#
# COMPACT_ATOMS: atom_id res chain seq x y z
N MET A 1 8.06 -31.64 -5.18
CA MET A 1 6.63 -31.39 -4.90
C MET A 1 5.98 -31.12 -6.23
N GLU A 2 5.24 -32.09 -6.77
CA GLU A 2 4.37 -31.84 -7.92
C GLU A 2 3.38 -30.75 -7.52
N PHE A 3 3.32 -29.66 -8.29
CA PHE A 3 2.28 -28.65 -8.12
C PHE A 3 0.94 -29.35 -8.37
N ASN A 4 0.18 -29.60 -7.30
CA ASN A 4 -1.22 -29.98 -7.44
C ASN A 4 -1.83 -28.96 -8.40
N LYS A 5 -2.25 -29.40 -9.60
CA LYS A 5 -3.01 -28.55 -10.50
C LYS A 5 -4.25 -28.16 -9.73
N ALA A 6 -4.27 -26.94 -9.21
CA ALA A 6 -5.42 -26.37 -8.54
C ALA A 6 -6.64 -26.63 -9.43
N ASN A 7 -7.72 -27.14 -8.85
CA ASN A 7 -8.92 -27.49 -9.58
C ASN A 7 -9.68 -26.20 -9.92
N GLU A 8 -9.08 -25.41 -10.82
CA GLU A 8 -9.38 -24.02 -11.06
C GLU A 8 -9.73 -23.78 -12.53
N LYS A 9 -10.73 -22.93 -12.76
CA LYS A 9 -11.08 -22.45 -14.09
C LYS A 9 -10.02 -21.45 -14.58
N ASP A 10 -9.27 -21.79 -15.63
CA ASP A 10 -8.42 -20.79 -16.29
C ASP A 10 -9.28 -19.77 -17.04
N ILE A 11 -9.33 -18.55 -16.50
CA ILE A 11 -10.07 -17.43 -17.08
C ILE A 11 -9.20 -16.55 -17.99
N GLY A 12 -7.89 -16.80 -18.07
CA GLY A 12 -6.95 -16.02 -18.87
C GLY A 12 -6.66 -14.62 -18.31
N ASN A 13 -5.51 -14.05 -18.72
CA ASN A 13 -5.00 -12.78 -18.17
C ASN A 13 -5.92 -11.58 -18.42
N VAL A 14 -6.57 -11.51 -19.59
CA VAL A 14 -7.46 -10.40 -19.96
C VAL A 14 -8.68 -10.35 -19.02
N ARG A 15 -9.31 -11.50 -18.73
CA ARG A 15 -10.45 -11.53 -17.79
C ARG A 15 -10.01 -11.20 -16.38
N LYS A 16 -8.83 -11.66 -15.94
CA LYS A 16 -8.25 -11.28 -14.63
C LYS A 16 -8.08 -9.76 -14.51
N LEU A 17 -7.57 -9.10 -15.55
CA LEU A 17 -7.47 -7.63 -15.59
C LEU A 17 -8.84 -6.94 -15.64
N ASN A 18 -9.83 -7.52 -16.33
CA ASN A 18 -11.19 -7.00 -16.33
C ASN A 18 -11.82 -7.06 -14.93
N LEU A 19 -11.59 -8.14 -14.19
CA LEU A 19 -12.04 -8.26 -12.79
C LEU A 19 -11.41 -7.17 -11.90
N LEU A 20 -10.10 -6.92 -12.04
CA LEU A 20 -9.45 -5.84 -11.28
C LEU A 20 -9.97 -4.45 -11.67
N SER A 21 -10.33 -4.24 -12.94
CA SER A 21 -10.87 -2.95 -13.40
C SER A 21 -12.23 -2.60 -12.81
N VAL A 22 -12.98 -3.57 -12.27
CA VAL A 22 -14.26 -3.32 -11.59
C VAL A 22 -14.08 -2.39 -10.40
N ILE A 23 -12.98 -2.51 -9.64
CA ILE A 23 -12.73 -1.72 -8.43
C ILE A 23 -12.65 -0.21 -8.72
N PRO A 24 -11.74 0.28 -9.59
CA PRO A 24 -11.68 1.71 -9.89
C PRO A 24 -12.92 2.22 -10.62
N ILE A 25 -13.56 1.39 -11.46
CA ILE A 25 -14.83 1.75 -12.11
C ILE A 25 -15.93 1.95 -11.07
N LEU A 26 -16.02 1.07 -10.06
CA LEU A 26 -16.99 1.18 -8.98
C LEU A 26 -16.79 2.48 -8.19
N PHE A 27 -15.56 2.79 -7.78
CA PHE A 27 -15.28 4.06 -7.09
C PHE A 27 -15.61 5.27 -7.95
N LEU A 28 -15.18 5.28 -9.22
CA LEU A 28 -15.49 6.37 -10.14
C LEU A 28 -17.00 6.58 -10.28
N PHE A 29 -17.75 5.49 -10.49
CA PHE A 29 -19.19 5.52 -10.68
C PHE A 29 -19.93 5.98 -9.42
N VAL A 30 -19.58 5.45 -8.24
CA VAL A 30 -20.18 5.88 -6.96
C VAL A 30 -19.85 7.34 -6.68
N GLY A 31 -18.63 7.80 -6.95
CA GLY A 31 -18.23 9.19 -6.79
C GLY A 31 -19.03 10.14 -7.67
N ILE A 32 -19.26 9.77 -8.94
CA ILE A 32 -20.10 10.53 -9.87
C ILE A 32 -21.56 10.58 -9.39
N ILE A 33 -22.13 9.44 -8.96
CA ILE A 33 -23.52 9.39 -8.46
C ILE A 33 -23.69 10.27 -7.23
N TYR A 34 -22.79 10.16 -6.24
CA TYR A 34 -22.84 11.03 -5.06
C TYR A 34 -22.68 12.50 -5.43
N GLY A 35 -21.85 12.81 -6.42
CA GLY A 35 -21.70 14.15 -6.98
C GLY A 35 -23.01 14.73 -7.53
N PHE A 36 -23.79 13.92 -8.25
CA PHE A 36 -25.11 14.32 -8.71
C PHE A 36 -26.13 14.43 -7.56
N TYR A 37 -26.12 13.50 -6.60
CA TYR A 37 -27.05 13.49 -5.48
C TYR A 37 -26.88 14.71 -4.55
N ASN A 38 -25.63 15.08 -4.25
CA ASN A 38 -25.31 16.22 -3.38
C ASN A 38 -25.38 17.59 -4.09
N GLY A 39 -25.80 17.62 -5.36
CA GLY A 39 -26.48 18.78 -5.94
C GLY A 39 -25.60 19.89 -6.53
N SER A 40 -24.27 19.72 -6.63
CA SER A 40 -23.46 20.68 -7.40
C SER A 40 -22.23 20.02 -8.04
N PHE A 41 -22.27 19.87 -9.36
CA PHE A 41 -21.10 19.50 -10.17
C PHE A 41 -19.91 20.42 -9.90
N HIS A 42 -20.17 21.70 -9.59
CA HIS A 42 -19.13 22.66 -9.23
C HIS A 42 -18.41 22.28 -7.92
N SER A 43 -19.13 21.74 -6.93
CA SER A 43 -18.54 21.23 -5.68
C SER A 43 -17.57 20.08 -5.93
N VAL A 44 -17.95 19.14 -6.82
CA VAL A 44 -17.10 18.00 -7.19
C VAL A 44 -15.82 18.45 -7.90
N VAL A 45 -15.95 19.39 -8.84
CA VAL A 45 -14.79 19.96 -9.56
C VAL A 45 -13.87 20.70 -8.60
N ASN A 46 -14.41 21.56 -7.73
CA ASN A 46 -13.61 22.28 -6.74
C ASN A 46 -12.94 21.31 -5.76
N GLY A 47 -13.65 20.27 -5.31
CA GLY A 47 -13.08 19.23 -4.47
C GLY A 47 -11.91 18.51 -5.15
N PHE A 48 -12.03 18.22 -6.44
CA PHE A 48 -10.94 17.61 -7.21
C PHE A 48 -9.74 18.57 -7.37
N ILE A 49 -9.99 19.85 -7.63
CA ILE A 49 -8.96 20.90 -7.67
C ILE A 49 -8.24 20.97 -6.32
N ASN A 50 -8.98 20.98 -5.21
CA ASN A 50 -8.40 20.99 -3.86
C ASN A 50 -7.50 19.77 -3.60
N ILE A 51 -7.90 18.58 -4.06
CA ILE A 51 -7.07 17.37 -3.96
C ILE A 51 -5.77 17.54 -4.75
N VAL A 52 -5.84 18.01 -5.99
CA VAL A 52 -4.66 18.17 -6.87
C VAL A 52 -3.69 19.21 -6.31
N LEU A 53 -4.21 20.35 -5.85
CA LEU A 53 -3.43 21.48 -5.34
C LEU A 53 -3.07 21.35 -3.86
N SER A 54 -3.38 20.23 -3.21
CA SER A 54 -2.97 20.01 -1.83
C SER A 54 -1.50 19.54 -1.76
N PRO A 55 -0.73 19.89 -0.71
CA PRO A 55 0.67 19.45 -0.56
C PRO A 55 0.80 17.95 -0.21
N THR A 56 -0.26 17.33 0.32
CA THR A 56 -0.40 15.87 0.54
C THR A 56 0.59 15.18 1.49
N ILE A 57 1.32 15.92 2.34
CA ILE A 57 2.26 15.32 3.31
C ILE A 57 1.54 14.45 4.34
N LEU A 58 2.24 13.40 4.80
CA LEU A 58 1.91 12.51 5.91
C LEU A 58 0.53 11.88 5.76
N VAL A 59 -0.49 12.43 6.42
CA VAL A 59 -1.85 11.89 6.47
C VAL A 59 -2.81 13.02 6.06
N THR A 60 -2.87 13.30 4.75
CA THR A 60 -3.81 14.28 4.17
C THR A 60 -4.96 13.56 3.48
N ASP A 61 -6.05 13.34 4.21
CA ASP A 61 -7.23 12.60 3.73
C ASP A 61 -8.02 13.37 2.67
N PHE A 62 -8.13 12.81 1.47
CA PHE A 62 -8.84 13.44 0.37
C PHE A 62 -10.35 13.48 0.55
N ILE A 63 -10.93 12.65 1.43
CA ILE A 63 -12.34 12.74 1.80
C ILE A 63 -12.59 14.05 2.55
N GLN A 64 -11.64 14.46 3.42
CA GLN A 64 -11.74 15.72 4.14
C GLN A 64 -11.38 16.92 3.25
N VAL A 65 -10.39 16.79 2.37
CA VAL A 65 -9.91 17.90 1.51
C VAL A 65 -10.88 18.21 0.36
N GLY A 66 -11.36 17.19 -0.34
CA GLY A 66 -12.15 17.34 -1.57
C GLY A 66 -13.58 16.84 -1.48
N GLY A 67 -13.97 16.20 -0.38
CA GLY A 67 -15.24 15.48 -0.28
C GLY A 67 -15.13 14.04 -0.79
N ILE A 68 -16.11 13.22 -0.42
CA ILE A 68 -16.13 11.78 -0.77
C ILE A 68 -16.22 11.57 -2.29
N GLU A 69 -16.94 12.45 -2.98
CA GLU A 69 -17.15 12.45 -4.42
C GLU A 69 -15.83 12.59 -5.17
N ALA A 70 -15.09 13.65 -4.86
CA ALA A 70 -13.81 13.94 -5.50
C ALA A 70 -12.74 12.90 -5.12
N ALA A 71 -12.73 12.43 -3.87
CA ALA A 71 -11.84 11.36 -3.43
C ALA A 71 -12.08 10.06 -4.22
N PHE A 72 -13.34 9.66 -4.39
CA PHE A 72 -13.72 8.45 -5.15
C PHE A 72 -13.39 8.58 -6.63
N ILE A 73 -13.62 9.76 -7.23
CA ILE A 73 -13.21 10.04 -8.61
C ILE A 73 -11.69 9.96 -8.76
N ASN A 74 -10.91 10.55 -7.83
CA ASN A 74 -9.45 10.47 -7.86
C ASN A 74 -8.96 9.02 -7.81
N VAL A 75 -9.50 8.20 -6.90
CA VAL A 75 -9.17 6.77 -6.79
C VAL A 75 -9.51 6.01 -8.07
N GLY A 76 -10.68 6.30 -8.66
CA GLY A 76 -11.10 5.72 -9.93
C GLY A 76 -10.14 6.06 -11.07
N LEU A 77 -9.75 7.33 -11.20
CA LEU A 77 -8.84 7.79 -12.25
C LEU A 77 -7.42 7.21 -12.09
N VAL A 78 -6.85 7.23 -10.88
CA VAL A 78 -5.53 6.66 -10.61
C VAL A 78 -5.54 5.15 -10.85
N GLY A 79 -6.59 4.45 -10.44
CA GLY A 79 -6.74 3.02 -10.69
C GLY A 79 -6.90 2.69 -12.18
N LEU A 80 -7.69 3.46 -12.92
CA LEU A 80 -7.85 3.30 -14.37
C LEU A 80 -6.55 3.56 -15.14
N LEU A 81 -5.76 4.57 -14.74
CA LEU A 81 -4.42 4.80 -15.30
C LEU A 81 -3.55 3.55 -15.11
N ASN A 82 -3.56 2.95 -13.92
CA ASN A 82 -2.78 1.74 -13.66
C ASN A 82 -3.27 0.52 -14.45
N ILE A 83 -4.59 0.33 -14.58
CA ILE A 83 -5.15 -0.70 -15.47
C ILE A 83 -4.73 -0.47 -16.92
N PHE A 84 -4.75 0.79 -17.39
CA PHE A 84 -4.29 1.15 -18.72
C PHE A 84 -2.83 0.78 -18.94
N ILE A 85 -1.94 1.15 -18.01
CA ILE A 85 -0.51 0.80 -18.05
C ILE A 85 -0.34 -0.73 -18.08
N MET A 86 -1.04 -1.46 -17.21
CA MET A 86 -0.98 -2.92 -17.14
C MET A 86 -1.41 -3.59 -18.46
N ARG A 87 -2.46 -3.07 -19.11
CA ARG A 87 -2.96 -3.58 -20.40
C ARG A 87 -2.03 -3.21 -21.56
N HIS A 88 -1.60 -1.95 -21.63
CA HIS A 88 -0.74 -1.43 -22.69
C HIS A 88 0.58 -2.21 -22.76
N TYR A 89 1.22 -2.44 -21.61
CA TYR A 89 2.47 -3.21 -21.51
C TYR A 89 2.27 -4.73 -21.36
N ARG A 90 1.02 -5.23 -21.49
CA ARG A 90 0.65 -6.65 -21.43
C ARG A 90 1.27 -7.37 -20.23
N LEU A 91 1.11 -6.79 -19.04
CA LEU A 91 1.58 -7.37 -17.80
C LEU A 91 0.82 -8.67 -17.50
N LYS A 92 1.55 -9.71 -17.08
CA LYS A 92 0.96 -10.95 -16.58
C LYS A 92 0.54 -10.70 -15.14
N LEU A 93 -0.73 -10.94 -14.83
CA LEU A 93 -1.23 -10.74 -13.48
C LEU A 93 -0.68 -11.83 -12.56
N ASN A 94 0.01 -11.39 -11.52
CA ASN A 94 0.61 -12.20 -10.47
C ASN A 94 0.37 -11.53 -9.11
N GLY A 95 0.73 -12.18 -8.02
CA GLY A 95 0.44 -11.72 -6.66
C GLY A 95 1.03 -10.35 -6.35
N ILE A 96 2.28 -10.10 -6.74
CA ILE A 96 2.95 -8.82 -6.46
C ILE A 96 2.35 -7.66 -7.29
N LEU A 97 1.89 -7.92 -8.51
CA LEU A 97 1.20 -6.91 -9.33
C LEU A 97 -0.19 -6.58 -8.75
N ILE A 98 -0.91 -7.58 -8.22
CA ILE A 98 -2.16 -7.35 -7.46
C ILE A 98 -1.87 -6.52 -6.21
N ALA A 99 -0.84 -6.85 -5.46
CA ALA A 99 -0.42 -6.10 -4.28
C ALA A 99 -0.10 -4.63 -4.62
N ALA A 100 0.66 -4.40 -5.69
CA ALA A 100 0.99 -3.05 -6.17
C ALA A 100 -0.28 -2.26 -6.54
N PHE A 101 -1.19 -2.87 -7.29
CA PHE A 101 -2.42 -2.23 -7.75
C PHE A 101 -3.31 -1.80 -6.58
N PHE A 102 -3.59 -2.71 -5.65
CA PHE A 102 -4.40 -2.43 -4.46
C PHE A 102 -3.75 -1.38 -3.55
N THR A 103 -2.43 -1.42 -3.41
CA THR A 103 -1.69 -0.39 -2.65
C THR A 103 -1.82 0.98 -3.31
N VAL A 104 -1.65 1.08 -4.63
CA VAL A 104 -1.80 2.36 -5.34
C VAL A 104 -3.23 2.92 -5.20
N ILE A 105 -4.25 2.08 -5.36
CA ILE A 105 -5.66 2.47 -5.16
C ILE A 105 -5.90 2.94 -3.73
N GLY A 106 -5.44 2.19 -2.73
CA GLY A 106 -5.62 2.54 -1.32
C GLY A 106 -4.98 3.89 -0.97
N PHE A 107 -3.75 4.12 -1.40
CA PHE A 107 -3.08 5.41 -1.22
C PHE A 107 -3.55 6.49 -2.21
N SER A 108 -4.57 6.24 -3.04
CA SER A 108 -5.22 7.31 -3.81
C SER A 108 -6.34 7.99 -3.01
N PHE A 109 -6.69 7.47 -1.82
CA PHE A 109 -7.56 8.18 -0.88
C PHE A 109 -6.81 9.24 -0.05
N PHE A 110 -5.48 9.19 -0.04
CA PHE A 110 -4.64 10.19 0.63
C PHE A 110 -3.22 10.15 0.04
N GLY A 111 -2.63 11.29 -0.30
CA GLY A 111 -1.23 11.31 -0.74
C GLY A 111 -0.97 11.14 -2.24
N LYS A 112 -1.89 10.54 -3.03
CA LYS A 112 -1.66 10.28 -4.46
C LYS A 112 -2.80 10.75 -5.36
N ASN A 113 -2.44 11.56 -6.34
CA ASN A 113 -3.32 11.98 -7.42
C ASN A 113 -2.56 11.86 -8.76
N LEU A 114 -3.24 12.10 -9.88
CA LEU A 114 -2.59 11.96 -11.19
C LEU A 114 -1.40 12.91 -11.38
N TYR A 115 -1.48 14.13 -10.86
CA TYR A 115 -0.41 15.13 -10.99
C TYR A 115 0.89 14.64 -10.35
N ASN A 116 0.81 14.12 -9.13
CA ASN A 116 2.02 13.82 -8.36
C ASN A 116 2.63 12.43 -8.65
N ILE A 117 1.88 11.50 -9.24
CA ILE A 117 2.41 10.17 -9.63
C ILE A 117 3.05 10.12 -11.02
N ILE A 118 2.55 10.92 -11.99
CA ILE A 118 2.99 10.86 -13.39
C ILE A 118 4.50 11.14 -13.56
N PRO A 119 5.09 12.18 -12.91
CA PRO A 119 6.52 12.43 -13.00
C PRO A 119 7.38 11.24 -12.58
N ILE A 120 6.94 10.46 -11.58
CA ILE A 120 7.66 9.28 -11.09
C ILE A 120 7.64 8.16 -12.14
N TYR A 121 6.50 7.88 -12.79
CA TYR A 121 6.46 6.93 -13.90
C TYR A 121 7.36 7.37 -15.06
N PHE A 122 7.35 8.67 -15.37
CA PHE A 122 8.17 9.21 -16.44
C PHE A 122 9.68 9.10 -16.13
N GLY A 123 10.09 9.35 -14.89
CA GLY A 123 11.45 9.10 -14.41
C GLY A 123 11.90 7.65 -14.58
N GLY A 124 11.02 6.71 -14.22
CA GLY A 124 11.26 5.29 -14.45
C GLY A 124 11.37 4.94 -15.94
N TYR A 125 10.55 5.56 -16.78
CA TYR A 125 10.62 5.38 -18.23
C TYR A 125 11.98 5.82 -18.79
N ILE A 126 12.47 6.99 -18.38
CA ILE A 126 13.82 7.47 -18.74
C ILE A 126 14.90 6.48 -18.26
N TYR A 127 14.76 5.93 -17.05
CA TYR A 127 15.67 4.89 -16.55
C TYR A 127 15.66 3.64 -17.44
N SER A 128 14.51 3.20 -17.91
CA SER A 128 14.40 2.03 -18.80
C SER A 128 15.13 2.23 -20.13
N ILE A 129 15.02 3.43 -20.72
CA ILE A 129 15.75 3.82 -21.93
C ILE A 129 17.26 3.81 -21.66
N ASN A 130 17.69 4.46 -20.57
CA ASN A 130 19.10 4.56 -20.20
C ASN A 130 19.75 3.18 -19.96
N LYS A 131 19.03 2.27 -19.30
CA LYS A 131 19.51 0.90 -19.04
C LYS A 131 19.22 -0.09 -20.15
N LYS A 132 18.56 0.34 -21.24
CA LYS A 132 18.16 -0.51 -22.37
C LYS A 132 17.39 -1.77 -21.92
N ILE A 133 16.51 -1.60 -20.94
CA ILE A 133 15.61 -2.65 -20.43
C ILE A 133 14.17 -2.33 -20.82
N SER A 134 13.29 -3.33 -20.77
CA SER A 134 11.88 -3.10 -21.02
C SER A 134 11.27 -2.32 -19.86
N PHE A 135 10.50 -1.27 -20.15
CA PHE A 135 9.73 -0.57 -19.13
C PHE A 135 8.81 -1.53 -18.35
N LYS A 136 8.34 -2.58 -19.02
CA LYS A 136 7.56 -3.68 -18.44
C LYS A 136 8.18 -4.25 -17.16
N ASP A 137 9.49 -4.37 -17.12
CA ASP A 137 10.23 -5.04 -16.05
C ASP A 137 10.31 -4.18 -14.78
N ILE A 138 10.01 -2.88 -14.88
CA ILE A 138 10.14 -1.91 -13.79
C ILE A 138 8.80 -1.24 -13.42
N ILE A 139 7.68 -1.57 -14.08
CA ILE A 139 6.37 -0.98 -13.74
C ILE A 139 5.97 -1.28 -12.29
N ILE A 140 6.16 -2.52 -11.81
CA ILE A 140 5.79 -2.91 -10.44
C ILE A 140 6.55 -2.08 -9.37
N PRO A 141 7.89 -1.99 -9.40
CA PRO A 141 8.60 -1.14 -8.44
C PRO A 141 8.21 0.34 -8.57
N LEU A 142 7.90 0.85 -9.77
CA LEU A 142 7.42 2.23 -9.95
C LEU A 142 6.01 2.46 -9.39
N MET A 143 5.08 1.50 -9.56
CA MET A 143 3.75 1.55 -8.95
C MET A 143 3.86 1.72 -7.44
N PHE A 144 4.70 0.93 -6.78
CA PHE A 144 4.98 1.13 -5.37
C PHE A 144 5.74 2.44 -5.11
N GLY A 145 6.64 2.82 -6.00
CA GLY A 145 7.49 4.02 -5.92
C GLY A 145 6.75 5.35 -5.81
N THR A 146 5.51 5.39 -6.30
CA THR A 146 4.59 6.51 -6.07
C THR A 146 4.33 6.80 -4.58
N ALA A 147 4.86 6.00 -3.65
CA ALA A 147 4.93 6.34 -2.23
C ALA A 147 5.57 7.70 -1.92
N LEU A 148 6.45 8.19 -2.80
CA LEU A 148 7.09 9.52 -2.69
C LEU A 148 6.39 10.59 -3.52
N ALA A 149 5.20 10.31 -4.07
CA ALA A 149 4.40 11.32 -4.76
C ALA A 149 4.12 12.57 -3.93
N PRO A 150 3.95 12.52 -2.59
CA PRO A 150 3.82 13.73 -1.79
C PRO A 150 4.98 14.71 -1.93
N MET A 151 6.20 14.26 -2.24
CA MET A 151 7.31 15.18 -2.48
C MET A 151 7.03 16.13 -3.66
N VAL A 152 6.38 15.63 -4.72
CA VAL A 152 6.02 16.43 -5.89
C VAL A 152 4.94 17.46 -5.52
N SER A 153 3.89 17.02 -4.84
CA SER A 153 2.82 17.91 -4.34
C SER A 153 3.35 18.95 -3.37
N GLU A 154 4.22 18.53 -2.44
CA GLU A 154 4.79 19.39 -1.42
C GLU A 154 5.61 20.52 -2.04
N ILE A 155 6.59 20.21 -2.89
CA ILE A 155 7.38 21.25 -3.57
C ILE A 155 6.47 22.18 -4.39
N SER A 156 5.40 21.65 -5.00
CA SER A 156 4.52 22.43 -5.89
C SER A 156 3.63 23.41 -5.14
N PHE A 157 3.05 23.00 -4.01
CA PHE A 157 1.85 23.66 -3.45
C PHE A 157 1.96 24.10 -1.99
N SER A 158 3.03 23.78 -1.29
CA SER A 158 3.28 24.25 0.09
C SER A 158 3.69 25.73 0.20
N GLY A 159 4.02 26.37 -0.93
CA GLY A 159 4.52 27.75 -0.95
C GLY A 159 6.04 27.88 -0.73
N LEU A 160 6.80 26.78 -0.80
CA LEU A 160 8.27 26.78 -0.65
C LEU A 160 9.00 27.58 -1.71
N LEU A 161 8.44 27.65 -2.93
CA LEU A 161 9.01 28.33 -4.09
C LEU A 161 7.92 29.15 -4.79
N GLN A 162 8.34 30.11 -5.62
CA GLN A 162 7.39 30.81 -6.49
C GLN A 162 6.67 29.83 -7.42
N PRO A 163 5.35 29.99 -7.71
CA PRO A 163 4.52 28.95 -8.32
C PRO A 163 5.08 28.33 -9.60
N PHE A 164 5.64 29.14 -10.51
CA PHE A 164 6.23 28.64 -11.75
C PHE A 164 7.45 27.73 -11.49
N TRP A 165 8.37 28.17 -10.63
CA TRP A 165 9.56 27.41 -10.27
C TRP A 165 9.24 26.20 -9.40
N ALA A 166 8.23 26.31 -8.53
CA ALA A 166 7.72 25.22 -7.70
C ALA A 166 7.33 24.00 -8.55
N ILE A 167 6.52 24.22 -9.59
CA ILE A 167 6.07 23.14 -10.49
C ILE A 167 7.24 22.52 -11.25
N ILE A 168 8.14 23.34 -11.81
CA ILE A 168 9.30 22.84 -12.56
C ILE A 168 10.18 21.96 -11.67
N VAL A 169 10.55 22.46 -10.49
CA VAL A 169 11.41 21.73 -9.55
C VAL A 169 10.71 20.46 -9.08
N ALA A 170 9.42 20.52 -8.76
CA ALA A 170 8.64 19.36 -8.34
C ALA A 170 8.62 18.25 -9.40
N VAL A 171 8.38 18.60 -10.67
CA VAL A 171 8.39 17.63 -11.78
C VAL A 171 9.79 17.05 -11.96
N CYS A 172 10.85 17.86 -11.93
CA CYS A 172 12.23 17.39 -12.01
C CYS A 172 12.58 16.43 -10.87
N VAL A 173 12.16 16.74 -9.64
CA VAL A 173 12.37 15.87 -8.47
C VAL A 173 11.58 14.57 -8.60
N GLY A 174 10.33 14.61 -9.06
CA GLY A 174 9.53 13.42 -9.31
C GLY A 174 10.17 12.49 -10.36
N ILE A 175 10.68 13.07 -11.45
CA ILE A 175 11.45 12.35 -12.48
C ILE A 175 12.71 11.74 -11.87
N PHE A 176 13.47 12.50 -11.09
CA PHE A 176 14.67 12.02 -10.43
C PHE A 176 14.37 10.83 -9.50
N ILE A 177 13.33 10.94 -8.66
CA ILE A 177 12.88 9.86 -7.78
C ILE A 177 12.58 8.59 -8.59
N GLY A 178 11.76 8.69 -9.64
CA GLY A 178 11.43 7.55 -10.49
C GLY A 178 12.66 6.89 -11.13
N PHE A 179 13.64 7.70 -11.53
CA PHE A 179 14.86 7.24 -12.17
C PHE A 179 15.77 6.43 -11.22
N ILE A 180 15.95 6.89 -9.97
CA ILE A 180 16.86 6.24 -9.01
C ILE A 180 16.21 5.15 -8.16
N LEU A 181 14.88 5.15 -8.04
CA LEU A 181 14.16 4.24 -7.15
C LEU A 181 14.37 2.77 -7.54
N VAL A 182 14.33 2.47 -8.85
CA VAL A 182 14.44 1.09 -9.35
C VAL A 182 15.74 0.42 -8.87
N PRO A 183 16.94 0.94 -9.16
CA PRO A 183 18.19 0.31 -8.71
C PRO A 183 18.32 0.32 -7.18
N LEU A 184 17.83 1.36 -6.49
CA LEU A 184 17.87 1.42 -5.04
C LEU A 184 17.03 0.30 -4.41
N SER A 185 15.83 0.04 -4.94
CA SER A 185 14.93 -0.97 -4.41
C SER A 185 15.48 -2.39 -4.47
N SER A 186 16.23 -2.71 -5.52
CA SER A 186 16.88 -4.02 -5.66
C SER A 186 17.98 -4.23 -4.62
N HIS A 187 18.73 -3.17 -4.28
CA HIS A 187 19.74 -3.24 -3.22
C HIS A 187 19.11 -3.32 -1.84
N MET A 188 18.07 -2.54 -1.58
CA MET A 188 17.38 -2.51 -0.29
C MET A 188 16.72 -3.84 0.07
N LEU A 189 16.35 -4.66 -0.91
CA LEU A 189 15.81 -6.00 -0.67
C LEU A 189 16.77 -6.90 0.13
N LYS A 190 18.09 -6.77 -0.11
CA LYS A 190 19.12 -7.53 0.60
C LYS A 190 19.27 -7.13 2.06
N PHE A 191 18.91 -5.89 2.41
CA PHE A 191 19.06 -5.36 3.76
C PHE A 191 18.16 -6.08 4.79
N HIS A 192 16.96 -6.46 4.37
CA HIS A 192 15.97 -7.14 5.23
C HIS A 192 15.67 -8.57 4.78
N ASP A 193 16.43 -9.09 3.84
CA ASP A 193 16.34 -10.46 3.33
C ASP A 193 14.94 -10.87 2.84
N GLY A 194 14.08 -9.92 2.45
CA GLY A 194 12.71 -10.20 2.01
C GLY A 194 11.73 -10.54 3.15
N TYR A 195 12.08 -10.23 4.40
CA TYR A 195 11.17 -10.35 5.55
C TYR A 195 10.28 -9.11 5.74
N ASN A 196 10.56 -8.02 5.03
CA ASN A 196 9.67 -6.88 4.89
C ASN A 196 8.99 -6.92 3.50
N LEU A 197 7.70 -7.23 3.47
CA LEU A 197 6.93 -7.29 2.21
C LEU A 197 6.87 -5.94 1.49
N TYR A 198 6.93 -4.84 2.25
CA TYR A 198 6.91 -3.47 1.73
C TYR A 198 8.33 -2.95 1.45
N ASN A 199 9.14 -3.71 0.70
CA ASN A 199 10.52 -3.33 0.36
C ASN A 199 10.63 -1.92 -0.23
N ILE A 200 9.69 -1.53 -1.10
CA ILE A 200 9.69 -0.20 -1.70
C ILE A 200 9.35 0.87 -0.65
N GLY A 201 8.55 0.56 0.37
CA GLY A 201 8.34 1.49 1.48
C GLY A 201 9.61 1.76 2.28
N PHE A 202 10.46 0.75 2.46
CA PHE A 202 11.80 0.93 3.03
C PHE A 202 12.71 1.76 2.11
N THR A 203 12.72 1.44 0.82
CA THR A 203 13.47 2.19 -0.20
C THR A 203 13.07 3.66 -0.23
N SER A 204 11.78 3.94 -0.24
CA SER A 204 11.21 5.29 -0.20
C SER A 204 11.48 5.99 1.12
N GLY A 205 11.56 5.28 2.25
CA GLY A 205 11.94 5.87 3.53
C GLY A 205 13.39 6.35 3.56
N ILE A 206 14.32 5.54 3.03
CA ILE A 206 15.74 5.93 2.88
C ILE A 206 15.86 7.12 1.93
N LEU A 207 15.24 7.05 0.75
CA LEU A 207 15.30 8.15 -0.21
C LEU A 207 14.61 9.41 0.32
N GLY A 208 13.45 9.28 0.96
CA GLY A 208 12.73 10.38 1.58
C GLY A 208 13.55 11.07 2.68
N THR A 209 14.24 10.28 3.51
CA THR A 209 15.18 10.81 4.52
C THR A 209 16.26 11.70 3.88
N VAL A 210 16.87 11.25 2.78
CA VAL A 210 17.88 12.03 2.06
C VAL A 210 17.27 13.32 1.51
N LEU A 211 16.14 13.23 0.82
CA LEU A 211 15.47 14.39 0.23
C LEU A 211 15.05 15.42 1.28
N THR A 212 14.43 14.99 2.38
CA THR A 212 14.05 15.88 3.48
C THR A 212 15.26 16.48 4.18
N SER A 213 16.37 15.75 4.31
CA SER A 213 17.62 16.28 4.87
C SER A 213 18.23 17.38 3.99
N VAL A 214 18.15 17.24 2.66
CA VAL A 214 18.56 18.29 1.72
C VAL A 214 17.68 19.52 1.90
N LEU A 215 16.35 19.38 1.93
CA LEU A 215 15.45 20.50 2.17
C LEU A 215 15.75 21.23 3.50
N ARG A 216 15.91 20.48 4.59
CA ARG A 216 16.27 21.04 5.92
C ARG A 216 17.59 21.81 5.89
N SER A 217 18.55 21.36 5.10
CA SER A 217 19.85 22.06 4.95
C SER A 217 19.72 23.42 4.27
N PHE A 218 18.66 23.62 3.47
CA PHE A 218 18.29 24.92 2.91
C PHE A 218 17.36 25.74 3.82
N GLY A 219 17.16 25.31 5.08
CA GLY A 219 16.25 25.96 6.02
C GLY A 219 14.77 25.67 5.76
N ILE A 220 14.46 24.69 4.91
CA ILE A 220 13.08 24.29 4.61
C ILE A 220 12.64 23.19 5.57
N SER A 221 11.69 23.51 6.47
CA SER A 221 11.06 22.54 7.35
C SER A 221 9.80 21.97 6.70
N VAL A 222 9.80 20.65 6.50
CA VAL A 222 8.60 19.90 6.11
C VAL A 222 7.88 19.50 7.38
N GLU A 223 6.79 20.20 7.70
CA GLU A 223 6.00 19.93 8.91
C GLU A 223 4.95 18.85 8.64
N PRO A 224 4.84 17.82 9.50
CA PRO A 224 3.84 16.78 9.35
C PRO A 224 2.42 17.34 9.50
N VAL A 225 1.57 17.09 8.50
CA VAL A 225 0.15 17.46 8.52
C VAL A 225 -0.72 16.22 8.75
N SER A 226 -1.71 16.34 9.64
CA SER A 226 -2.72 15.31 9.89
C SER A 226 -4.12 15.89 9.67
N ILE A 227 -4.64 15.69 8.46
CA ILE A 227 -6.01 16.06 8.06
C ILE A 227 -6.78 14.76 7.85
N ILE A 228 -7.76 14.49 8.69
CA ILE A 228 -8.49 13.22 8.72
C ILE A 228 -9.99 13.50 8.66
N SER A 229 -10.73 12.71 7.86
CA SER A 229 -12.18 12.74 7.82
C SER A 229 -12.80 11.79 8.85
N ASP A 230 -13.82 12.26 9.57
CA ASP A 230 -14.76 11.40 10.31
C ASP A 230 -16.12 11.24 9.61
N LYS A 231 -16.25 11.76 8.39
CA LYS A 231 -17.49 11.75 7.61
C LYS A 231 -17.67 10.49 6.77
N ASN A 232 -18.93 10.20 6.42
CA ASN A 232 -19.33 9.16 5.44
C ASN A 232 -18.88 7.73 5.77
N HIS A 233 -18.61 7.47 7.04
CA HIS A 233 -18.14 6.20 7.57
C HIS A 233 -18.99 5.00 7.09
N LEU A 234 -20.32 5.10 7.15
CA LEU A 234 -21.24 4.02 6.78
C LEU A 234 -21.17 3.65 5.29
N VAL A 235 -21.11 4.65 4.40
CA VAL A 235 -21.08 4.45 2.94
C VAL A 235 -19.83 3.67 2.55
N ILE A 236 -18.70 4.04 3.14
CA ILE A 236 -17.40 3.41 2.91
C ILE A 236 -17.43 1.95 3.40
N ILE A 237 -17.98 1.69 4.59
CA ILE A 237 -18.10 0.32 5.13
C ILE A 237 -18.93 -0.56 4.20
N ILE A 238 -20.11 -0.09 3.78
CA ILE A 238 -20.99 -0.85 2.88
C ILE A 238 -20.25 -1.19 1.58
N LEU A 239 -19.55 -0.22 1.01
CA LEU A 239 -18.78 -0.41 -0.22
C LEU A 239 -17.66 -1.45 -0.06
N LEU A 240 -16.92 -1.41 1.05
CA LEU A 240 -15.88 -2.40 1.36
C LEU A 240 -16.47 -3.80 1.55
N LEU A 241 -17.60 -3.94 2.24
CA LEU A 241 -18.28 -5.22 2.40
C LEU A 241 -18.68 -5.80 1.05
N PHE A 242 -19.24 -5.00 0.14
CA PHE A 242 -19.56 -5.43 -1.22
C PHE A 242 -18.31 -5.85 -1.99
N LEU A 243 -17.20 -5.11 -1.88
CA LEU A 243 -15.94 -5.47 -2.52
C LEU A 243 -15.39 -6.80 -2.01
N PHE A 244 -15.36 -7.02 -0.69
CA PHE A 244 -14.82 -8.26 -0.11
C PHE A 244 -15.74 -9.45 -0.36
N LEU A 245 -17.06 -9.27 -0.33
CA LEU A 245 -18.01 -10.29 -0.78
C LEU A 245 -17.82 -10.60 -2.27
N GLY A 246 -17.59 -9.59 -3.10
CA GLY A 246 -17.28 -9.77 -4.53
C GLY A 246 -16.02 -10.61 -4.75
N LEU A 247 -14.93 -10.32 -4.02
CA LEU A 247 -13.70 -11.12 -4.06
C LEU A 247 -13.95 -12.57 -3.59
N LEU A 248 -14.68 -12.75 -2.49
CA LEU A 248 -15.02 -14.06 -1.92
C LEU A 248 -15.82 -14.91 -2.92
N CYS A 249 -16.93 -14.37 -3.43
CA CYS A 249 -17.81 -15.04 -4.39
C CYS A 249 -17.08 -15.35 -5.70
N THR A 250 -16.26 -14.42 -6.20
CA THR A 250 -15.45 -14.64 -7.42
C THR A 250 -14.41 -15.74 -7.20
N GLY A 251 -13.77 -15.77 -6.03
CA GLY A 251 -12.81 -16.81 -5.66
C GLY A 251 -13.42 -18.21 -5.67
N ILE A 252 -14.59 -18.37 -5.04
CA ILE A 252 -15.36 -19.63 -5.00
C ILE A 252 -15.87 -20.03 -6.39
N TYR A 253 -16.30 -19.05 -7.20
CA TYR A 253 -16.75 -19.33 -8.56
C TYR A 253 -15.61 -19.85 -9.46
N ILE A 254 -14.39 -19.32 -9.31
CA ILE A 254 -13.22 -19.71 -10.10
C ILE A 254 -12.64 -21.05 -9.64
N ASN A 255 -12.56 -21.28 -8.32
CA ASN A 255 -12.19 -22.56 -7.74
C ASN A 255 -13.30 -23.04 -6.78
N LYS A 256 -14.04 -24.08 -7.18
CA LYS A 256 -15.15 -24.65 -6.40
C LYS A 256 -14.71 -25.27 -5.06
N ARG A 257 -13.43 -25.65 -4.94
CA ARG A 257 -12.80 -26.17 -3.72
C ARG A 257 -12.03 -25.10 -2.95
N ALA A 258 -12.14 -23.81 -3.31
CA ALA A 258 -11.35 -22.74 -2.71
C ALA A 258 -11.40 -22.71 -1.17
N ILE A 259 -12.55 -23.01 -0.56
CA ILE A 259 -12.71 -23.05 0.90
C ILE A 259 -11.88 -24.17 1.53
N LEU A 260 -11.83 -25.35 0.88
CA LEU A 260 -11.05 -26.49 1.36
C LEU A 260 -9.56 -26.25 1.13
N ASP A 261 -9.21 -25.76 -0.07
CA ASP A 261 -7.84 -25.50 -0.51
C ASP A 261 -7.20 -24.30 0.23
N PHE A 262 -8.01 -23.44 0.87
CA PHE A 262 -7.51 -22.33 1.69
C PHE A 262 -6.52 -22.76 2.79
N LYS A 263 -6.65 -23.99 3.30
CA LYS A 263 -5.72 -24.54 4.29
C LYS A 263 -4.28 -24.59 3.78
N GLU A 264 -4.07 -24.70 2.48
CA GLU A 264 -2.74 -24.69 1.86
C GLU A 264 -2.04 -23.35 2.03
N ILE A 265 -2.77 -22.23 1.89
CA ILE A 265 -2.22 -20.88 2.09
C ILE A 265 -1.60 -20.73 3.48
N LEU A 266 -2.24 -21.29 4.52
CA LEU A 266 -1.81 -21.17 5.92
C LEU A 266 -0.51 -21.93 6.26
N GLN A 267 0.01 -22.72 5.32
CA GLN A 267 1.25 -23.48 5.48
C GLN A 267 2.47 -22.71 4.97
N TYR A 268 2.28 -21.69 4.13
CA TYR A 268 3.38 -20.94 3.55
C TYR A 268 3.96 -19.92 4.54
N LYS A 269 5.30 -19.79 4.56
CA LYS A 269 5.99 -18.82 5.42
C LYS A 269 5.72 -17.36 5.00
N GLY A 270 5.47 -17.13 3.72
CA GLY A 270 5.09 -15.82 3.20
C GLY A 270 6.24 -14.85 2.90
N ARG A 271 7.51 -15.29 2.96
CA ARG A 271 8.68 -14.48 2.57
C ARG A 271 8.50 -13.85 1.18
N LEU A 272 9.04 -12.65 0.98
CA LEU A 272 8.99 -11.95 -0.31
C LEU A 272 9.46 -12.93 -1.41
N ILE A 273 8.63 -13.12 -2.45
CA ILE A 273 8.62 -14.14 -3.53
C ILE A 273 7.47 -15.18 -3.39
N THR A 274 6.78 -15.27 -2.25
CA THR A 274 5.62 -16.18 -2.08
C THR A 274 4.37 -15.67 -2.81
N ASP A 275 4.22 -16.06 -4.08
CA ASP A 275 3.09 -15.67 -4.92
C ASP A 275 1.94 -16.68 -4.89
N PHE A 276 0.85 -16.36 -4.18
CA PHE A 276 -0.27 -17.28 -4.04
C PHE A 276 -1.04 -17.52 -5.34
N THR A 277 -1.03 -16.55 -6.27
CA THR A 277 -1.70 -16.74 -7.56
C THR A 277 -1.07 -17.85 -8.39
N HIS A 278 0.23 -18.09 -8.19
CA HIS A 278 0.97 -19.18 -8.81
C HIS A 278 0.97 -20.45 -7.95
N LEU A 279 1.08 -20.32 -6.63
CA LEU A 279 1.24 -21.47 -5.73
C LEU A 279 -0.06 -22.25 -5.49
N VAL A 280 -1.19 -21.56 -5.32
CA VAL A 280 -2.49 -22.16 -4.95
C VAL A 280 -3.62 -21.78 -5.92
N GLY A 281 -3.30 -21.02 -6.96
CA GLY A 281 -4.26 -20.56 -7.94
C GLY A 281 -4.94 -19.23 -7.61
N PHE A 282 -5.58 -18.63 -8.61
CA PHE A 282 -6.16 -17.29 -8.51
C PHE A 282 -7.44 -17.27 -7.65
N GLY A 283 -8.30 -18.28 -7.76
CA GLY A 283 -9.53 -18.40 -6.97
C GLY A 283 -9.29 -18.48 -5.46
N VAL A 284 -8.37 -19.34 -5.01
CA VAL A 284 -8.00 -19.46 -3.58
C VAL A 284 -7.33 -18.18 -3.08
N THR A 285 -6.53 -17.54 -3.95
CA THR A 285 -5.92 -16.24 -3.66
C THR A 285 -6.98 -15.17 -3.38
N LEU A 286 -7.99 -15.02 -4.23
CA LEU A 286 -9.07 -14.04 -4.02
C LEU A 286 -9.83 -14.29 -2.71
N LEU A 287 -10.04 -15.55 -2.32
CA LEU A 287 -10.64 -15.90 -1.05
C LEU A 287 -9.78 -15.41 0.13
N ASN A 288 -8.46 -15.64 0.10
CA ASN A 288 -7.56 -15.13 1.14
C ASN A 288 -7.54 -13.60 1.22
N MET A 289 -7.51 -12.93 0.07
CA MET A 289 -7.63 -11.47 -0.01
C MET A 289 -8.92 -10.96 0.64
N ALA A 290 -10.06 -11.61 0.37
CA ALA A 290 -11.35 -11.26 0.96
C ALA A 290 -11.36 -11.43 2.49
N LEU A 291 -10.87 -12.58 2.98
CA LEU A 291 -10.81 -12.87 4.42
C LEU A 291 -9.92 -11.88 5.18
N LEU A 292 -8.79 -11.51 4.60
CA LEU A 292 -7.93 -10.46 5.16
C LEU A 292 -8.59 -9.08 5.13
N GLY A 293 -9.40 -8.79 4.11
CA GLY A 293 -10.23 -7.58 4.04
C GLY A 293 -11.25 -7.52 5.17
N PHE A 294 -12.03 -8.61 5.36
CA PHE A 294 -12.98 -8.71 6.46
C PHE A 294 -12.30 -8.60 7.82
N LEU A 295 -11.18 -9.30 8.04
CA LEU A 295 -10.41 -9.20 9.28
C LEU A 295 -9.99 -7.76 9.58
N SER A 296 -9.47 -7.05 8.58
CA SER A 296 -9.00 -5.68 8.72
C SER A 296 -10.15 -4.73 9.04
N LEU A 297 -11.28 -4.86 8.35
CA LEU A 297 -12.46 -4.04 8.58
C LEU A 297 -13.08 -4.31 9.95
N ILE A 298 -13.24 -5.59 10.33
CA ILE A 298 -13.76 -5.98 11.65
C ILE A 298 -12.87 -5.41 12.75
N TYR A 299 -11.55 -5.51 12.62
CA TYR A 299 -10.62 -4.92 13.58
C TYR A 299 -10.91 -3.43 13.79
N VAL A 300 -10.97 -2.64 12.72
CA VAL A 300 -11.24 -1.18 12.80
C VAL A 300 -12.57 -0.87 13.48
N LEU A 301 -13.62 -1.65 13.20
CA LEU A 301 -14.92 -1.45 13.83
C LEU A 301 -14.93 -1.82 15.32
N LEU A 302 -14.25 -2.91 15.70
CA LEU A 302 -14.21 -3.38 17.09
C LEU A 302 -13.51 -2.41 18.05
N ILE A 303 -12.48 -1.72 17.56
CA ILE A 303 -11.74 -0.70 18.32
C ILE A 303 -12.37 0.70 18.20
N GLY A 304 -13.55 0.82 17.58
CA GLY A 304 -14.28 2.09 17.46
C GLY A 304 -13.64 3.11 16.52
N GLY A 305 -12.82 2.67 15.57
CA GLY A 305 -12.09 3.55 14.66
C GLY A 305 -12.90 4.00 13.45
N THR A 306 -12.61 5.21 12.95
CA THR A 306 -13.19 5.71 11.70
C THR A 306 -12.49 5.12 10.47
N VAL A 307 -13.23 4.49 9.56
CA VAL A 307 -12.76 4.12 8.21
C VAL A 307 -12.66 5.36 7.32
N ASN A 308 -11.48 5.97 7.32
CA ASN A 308 -11.11 7.16 6.54
C ASN A 308 -10.08 6.81 5.44
N GLY A 309 -9.60 7.80 4.68
CA GLY A 309 -8.70 7.56 3.54
C GLY A 309 -7.42 6.77 3.89
N PRO A 310 -6.68 7.15 4.93
CA PRO A 310 -5.51 6.40 5.43
C PRO A 310 -5.83 4.97 5.87
N VAL A 311 -6.95 4.77 6.57
CA VAL A 311 -7.41 3.44 7.00
C VAL A 311 -7.77 2.58 5.79
N LEU A 312 -8.46 3.15 4.79
CA LEU A 312 -8.74 2.48 3.51
C LEU A 312 -7.46 2.00 2.84
N ALA A 313 -6.41 2.82 2.83
CA ALA A 313 -5.12 2.41 2.30
C ALA A 313 -4.51 1.24 3.06
N GLY A 314 -4.58 1.24 4.40
CA GLY A 314 -4.15 0.13 5.23
C GLY A 314 -4.88 -1.17 4.87
N ILE A 315 -6.20 -1.11 4.80
CA ILE A 315 -7.06 -2.25 4.45
C ILE A 315 -6.74 -2.75 3.03
N PHE A 316 -6.73 -1.87 2.02
CA PHE A 316 -6.43 -2.28 0.64
C PHE A 316 -5.02 -2.85 0.49
N THR A 317 -4.04 -2.35 1.24
CA THR A 317 -2.68 -2.90 1.20
C THR A 317 -2.62 -4.29 1.82
N ILE A 318 -3.31 -4.55 2.94
CA ILE A 318 -3.43 -5.91 3.48
C ILE A 318 -4.10 -6.84 2.47
N VAL A 319 -5.22 -6.42 1.88
CA VAL A 319 -5.97 -7.18 0.87
C VAL A 319 -5.08 -7.48 -0.33
N GLY A 320 -4.38 -6.49 -0.88
CA GLY A 320 -3.47 -6.64 -2.01
C GLY A 320 -2.36 -7.65 -1.75
N PHE A 321 -1.66 -7.52 -0.61
CA PHE A 321 -0.63 -8.47 -0.19
C PHE A 321 -1.21 -9.80 0.29
N GLY A 322 -2.53 -9.93 0.44
CA GLY A 322 -3.21 -11.22 0.51
C GLY A 322 -3.02 -12.09 -0.74
N ALA A 323 -2.60 -11.49 -1.87
CA ALA A 323 -2.14 -12.25 -3.04
C ALA A 323 -0.66 -12.62 -2.98
N PHE A 324 0.10 -12.06 -2.04
CA PHE A 324 1.55 -12.13 -1.99
C PHE A 324 2.07 -12.13 -0.54
N GLY A 325 2.27 -13.32 0.00
CA GLY A 325 2.98 -13.52 1.27
C GLY A 325 2.17 -13.31 2.56
N LYS A 326 0.95 -12.76 2.51
CA LYS A 326 0.11 -12.59 3.71
C LYS A 326 -1.05 -13.55 3.80
N HIS A 327 -1.30 -14.07 4.99
CA HIS A 327 -2.52 -14.78 5.33
C HIS A 327 -2.82 -14.57 6.82
N ILE A 328 -4.03 -14.92 7.25
CA ILE A 328 -4.49 -14.61 8.62
C ILE A 328 -3.49 -15.10 9.69
N LYS A 329 -3.01 -16.36 9.56
CA LYS A 329 -2.09 -16.97 10.54
C LYS A 329 -0.73 -16.26 10.70
N ASN A 330 -0.19 -15.61 9.66
CA ASN A 330 1.10 -14.91 9.77
C ASN A 330 0.94 -13.40 10.04
N CYS A 331 -0.21 -12.81 9.72
CA CYS A 331 -0.54 -11.43 10.05
C CYS A 331 -0.87 -11.23 11.54
N LEU A 332 -1.71 -12.11 12.11
CA LEU A 332 -2.25 -11.93 13.46
C LEU A 332 -1.19 -11.76 14.56
N PRO A 333 -0.13 -12.58 14.63
CA PRO A 333 0.86 -12.42 15.70
C PRO A 333 1.52 -11.04 15.70
N VAL A 334 1.84 -10.52 14.52
CA VAL A 334 2.45 -9.19 14.37
C VAL A 334 1.47 -8.09 14.76
N MET A 335 0.22 -8.18 14.30
CA MET A 335 -0.83 -7.21 14.66
C MET A 335 -1.05 -7.17 16.18
N ILE A 336 -1.12 -8.33 16.83
CA ILE A 336 -1.28 -8.45 18.28
C ILE A 336 -0.08 -7.82 19.01
N GLY A 337 1.15 -8.00 18.50
CA GLY A 337 2.34 -7.34 19.03
C GLY A 337 2.24 -5.82 19.03
N VAL A 338 1.74 -5.24 17.93
CA VAL A 338 1.50 -3.78 17.85
C VAL A 338 0.39 -3.35 18.80
N ILE A 339 -0.75 -4.06 18.83
CA ILE A 339 -1.90 -3.73 19.70
C ILE A 339 -1.48 -3.72 21.17
N VAL A 340 -0.81 -4.78 21.64
CA VAL A 340 -0.35 -4.88 23.03
C VAL A 340 0.62 -3.74 23.35
N THR A 341 1.56 -3.45 22.45
CA THR A 341 2.52 -2.35 22.67
C THR A 341 1.84 -0.99 22.70
N ALA A 342 0.87 -0.75 21.81
CA ALA A 342 0.10 0.48 21.80
C ALA A 342 -0.65 0.69 23.12
N LEU A 343 -1.31 -0.36 23.64
CA LEU A 343 -1.99 -0.35 24.94
C LEU A 343 -1.02 -0.12 26.10
N LEU A 344 0.15 -0.76 26.10
CA LEU A 344 1.18 -0.56 27.12
C LEU A 344 1.70 0.87 27.17
N PHE A 345 1.76 1.54 26.02
CA PHE A 345 2.14 2.96 25.93
C PHE A 345 0.97 3.93 26.19
N GLY A 346 -0.23 3.43 26.52
CA GLY A 346 -1.41 4.26 26.76
C GLY A 346 -1.96 4.92 25.49
N ASN A 347 -1.64 4.41 24.30
CA ASN A 347 -2.20 4.92 23.06
C ASN A 347 -3.64 4.47 22.87
N ASP A 348 -4.48 5.36 22.38
CA ASP A 348 -5.84 5.04 21.96
C ASP A 348 -5.83 4.28 20.62
N LEU A 349 -6.31 3.04 20.66
CA LEU A 349 -6.39 2.16 19.49
C LEU A 349 -7.32 2.70 18.40
N SER A 350 -8.31 3.52 18.75
CA SER A 350 -9.28 4.10 17.80
C SER A 350 -8.68 5.17 16.89
N THR A 351 -7.49 5.68 17.23
CA THR A 351 -6.84 6.73 16.47
C THR A 351 -6.28 6.22 15.14
N THR A 352 -6.48 6.99 14.07
CA THR A 352 -6.05 6.65 12.70
C THR A 352 -4.59 6.21 12.63
N GLY A 353 -3.69 6.91 13.31
CA GLY A 353 -2.25 6.60 13.34
C GLY A 353 -1.95 5.22 13.91
N ILE A 354 -2.65 4.81 14.98
CA ILE A 354 -2.48 3.50 15.59
C ILE A 354 -3.13 2.41 14.73
N ILE A 355 -4.31 2.67 14.17
CA ILE A 355 -4.99 1.75 13.26
C ILE A 355 -4.09 1.40 12.09
N ILE A 356 -3.57 2.40 11.38
CA ILE A 356 -2.71 2.15 10.22
C ILE A 356 -1.40 1.47 10.65
N SER A 357 -0.88 1.78 11.85
CA SER A 357 0.31 1.09 12.39
C SER A 357 0.05 -0.41 12.59
N VAL A 358 -1.10 -0.79 13.14
CA VAL A 358 -1.51 -2.19 13.29
C VAL A 358 -1.70 -2.85 11.93
N LEU A 359 -2.46 -2.22 11.03
CA LEU A 359 -2.75 -2.79 9.72
C LEU A 359 -1.47 -2.99 8.88
N PHE A 360 -0.63 -1.97 8.78
CA PHE A 360 0.58 -2.04 7.96
C PHE A 360 1.70 -2.86 8.59
N SER A 361 1.70 -3.09 9.91
CA SER A 361 2.69 -3.96 10.57
C SER A 361 2.77 -5.37 9.97
N THR A 362 1.68 -5.84 9.36
CA THR A 362 1.60 -7.09 8.62
C THR A 362 2.63 -7.20 7.48
N THR A 363 3.34 -6.13 7.13
CA THR A 363 4.56 -6.21 6.30
C THR A 363 5.62 -7.18 6.84
N LEU A 364 5.66 -7.36 8.18
CA LEU A 364 6.54 -8.30 8.89
C LEU A 364 5.92 -9.68 9.09
N ALA A 365 4.75 -9.95 8.50
CA ALA A 365 4.13 -11.28 8.53
C ALA A 365 5.09 -12.43 8.14
N PRO A 366 6.04 -12.26 7.20
CA PRO A 366 7.05 -13.30 6.92
C PRO A 366 7.86 -13.76 8.13
N ILE A 367 8.11 -12.87 9.11
CA ILE A 367 8.85 -13.19 10.34
C ILE A 367 8.03 -14.19 11.16
N ALA A 368 6.74 -13.89 11.37
CA ALA A 368 5.82 -14.79 12.06
C ALA A 368 5.67 -16.14 11.33
N GLY A 369 5.59 -16.11 10.00
CA GLY A 369 5.49 -17.31 9.18
C GLY A 369 6.74 -18.18 9.21
N THR A 370 7.93 -17.60 9.42
CA THR A 370 9.21 -18.32 9.39
C THR A 370 9.68 -18.77 10.76
N TYR A 371 9.65 -17.88 11.75
CA TYR A 371 10.17 -18.13 13.11
C TYR A 371 9.07 -18.41 14.14
N GLY A 372 7.80 -18.41 13.70
CA GLY A 372 6.65 -18.71 14.54
C GLY A 372 6.00 -17.48 15.18
N PRO A 373 4.83 -17.69 15.82
CA PRO A 373 3.97 -16.59 16.29
C PRO A 373 4.63 -15.73 17.38
N VAL A 374 5.45 -16.31 18.26
CA VAL A 374 6.11 -15.55 19.34
C VAL A 374 7.09 -14.52 18.77
N ILE A 375 7.91 -14.92 17.80
CA ILE A 375 8.85 -14.00 17.15
C ILE A 375 8.10 -12.98 16.29
N GLY A 376 7.00 -13.40 15.65
CA GLY A 376 6.08 -12.49 14.98
C GLY A 376 5.50 -11.42 15.90
N PHE A 377 5.09 -11.79 17.11
CA PHE A 377 4.62 -10.86 18.13
C PHE A 377 5.72 -9.85 18.51
N ILE A 378 6.95 -10.31 18.76
CA ILE A 378 8.09 -9.42 19.06
C ILE A 378 8.38 -8.47 17.89
N ALA A 379 8.26 -8.93 16.65
CA ALA A 379 8.40 -8.08 15.47
C ALA A 379 7.33 -6.97 15.45
N GLY A 380 6.10 -7.29 15.85
CA GLY A 380 5.04 -6.29 16.04
C GLY A 380 5.35 -5.27 17.13
N VAL A 381 5.90 -5.71 18.27
CA VAL A 381 6.36 -4.82 19.35
C VAL A 381 7.39 -3.82 18.84
N LEU A 382 8.45 -4.31 18.19
CA LEU A 382 9.51 -3.47 17.64
C LEU A 382 9.00 -2.55 16.52
N HIS A 383 8.06 -3.01 15.71
CA HIS A 383 7.43 -2.19 14.68
C HIS A 383 6.70 -0.99 15.29
N MET A 384 5.91 -1.20 16.35
CA MET A 384 5.18 -0.11 17.02
C MET A 384 6.14 0.95 17.59
N ILE A 385 7.25 0.52 18.17
CA ILE A 385 8.31 1.41 18.69
C ILE A 385 8.93 2.23 17.55
N LEU A 386 9.27 1.60 16.43
CA LEU A 386 9.95 2.31 15.34
C LEU A 386 9.01 3.20 14.52
N VAL A 387 7.82 2.72 14.17
CA VAL A 387 6.90 3.44 13.26
C VAL A 387 6.49 4.82 13.79
N THR A 388 6.37 4.95 15.11
CA THR A 388 6.03 6.18 15.82
C THR A 388 7.18 7.19 15.87
N ASN A 389 8.42 6.77 15.58
CA ASN A 389 9.61 7.61 15.69
C ASN A 389 10.22 7.98 14.32
N VAL A 390 10.12 7.10 13.32
CA VAL A 390 10.80 7.30 12.03
C VAL A 390 10.13 8.32 11.12
N GLY A 391 8.88 8.70 11.39
CA GLY A 391 8.12 9.69 10.62
C GLY A 391 8.82 11.05 10.50
N VAL A 392 9.48 11.48 11.58
CA VAL A 392 10.19 12.77 11.66
C VAL A 392 11.40 12.82 10.73
N ILE A 393 12.03 11.67 10.46
CA ILE A 393 13.29 11.62 9.72
C ILE A 393 13.06 11.92 8.23
N HIS A 394 11.96 11.42 7.67
CA HIS A 394 11.55 11.72 6.30
C HIS A 394 10.51 12.84 6.21
N GLY A 395 10.15 13.51 7.31
CA GLY A 395 9.23 14.66 7.28
C GLY A 395 7.81 14.35 6.77
N GLY A 396 7.40 13.08 6.77
CA GLY A 396 6.06 12.67 6.32
C GLY A 396 5.89 12.53 4.79
N ILE A 397 6.92 12.73 3.96
CA ILE A 397 6.78 12.58 2.50
C ILE A 397 6.70 11.12 2.04
N ASN A 398 7.15 10.17 2.87
CA ASN A 398 7.01 8.74 2.57
C ASN A 398 5.67 8.22 3.06
N LEU A 399 4.73 8.03 2.13
CA LEU A 399 3.42 7.42 2.43
C LEU A 399 3.57 6.02 3.02
N TYR A 400 4.62 5.29 2.66
CA TYR A 400 4.86 3.94 3.14
C TYR A 400 5.77 3.90 4.37
N ASN A 401 5.53 4.82 5.33
CA ASN A 401 6.26 4.92 6.59
C ASN A 401 6.38 3.57 7.34
N ASN A 402 5.30 2.79 7.34
CA ASN A 402 5.28 1.46 7.94
C ASN A 402 6.19 0.46 7.23
N GLY A 403 6.34 0.56 5.90
CA GLY A 403 7.31 -0.23 5.16
C GLY A 403 8.75 0.17 5.49
N PHE A 404 8.99 1.45 5.82
CA PHE A 404 10.26 1.92 6.32
C PHE A 404 10.58 1.39 7.71
N ALA A 405 9.66 1.54 8.66
CA ALA A 405 9.79 0.96 10.00
C ALA A 405 9.98 -0.57 9.93
N GLY A 406 9.16 -1.28 9.14
CA GLY A 406 9.29 -2.73 8.95
C GLY A 406 10.63 -3.15 8.34
N GLY A 407 11.19 -2.37 7.41
CA GLY A 407 12.53 -2.65 6.87
C GLY A 407 13.62 -2.54 7.92
N LEU A 408 13.54 -1.57 8.83
CA LEU A 408 14.46 -1.44 9.97
C LEU A 408 14.29 -2.59 10.96
N VAL A 409 13.05 -2.93 11.33
CA VAL A 409 12.78 -4.09 12.22
C VAL A 409 13.38 -5.36 11.63
N ALA A 410 13.06 -5.68 10.38
CA ALA A 410 13.55 -6.89 9.73
C ALA A 410 15.09 -6.87 9.56
N GLY A 411 15.67 -5.73 9.17
CA GLY A 411 17.12 -5.60 9.02
C GLY A 411 17.90 -5.79 10.33
N ILE A 412 17.29 -5.49 11.48
CA ILE A 412 17.90 -5.73 12.80
C ILE A 412 17.60 -7.15 13.29
N MET A 413 16.34 -7.58 13.23
CA MET A 413 15.92 -8.86 13.80
C MET A 413 16.50 -10.05 13.05
N ILE A 414 16.51 -10.04 11.72
CA ILE A 414 16.83 -11.23 10.92
C ILE A 414 18.28 -11.67 11.10
N PRO A 415 19.30 -10.79 11.04
CA PRO A 415 20.69 -11.21 11.29
C PRO A 415 20.88 -11.81 12.69
N VAL A 416 20.25 -11.22 13.71
CA VAL A 416 20.33 -11.71 15.10
C VAL A 416 19.65 -13.07 15.23
N LEU A 417 18.43 -13.21 14.71
CA LEU A 417 17.70 -14.48 14.73
C LEU A 417 18.48 -15.55 13.98
N ASP A 418 19.01 -15.27 12.79
CA ASP A 418 19.74 -16.25 11.99
C ASP A 418 21.03 -16.72 12.67
N ALA A 419 21.74 -15.85 13.39
CA ALA A 419 22.93 -16.22 14.15
C ALA A 419 22.60 -17.27 15.21
N PHE A 420 21.57 -17.06 16.02
CA PHE A 420 21.21 -17.95 17.13
C PHE A 420 20.30 -19.12 16.72
N TYR A 421 19.51 -18.99 15.66
CA TYR A 421 18.58 -20.02 15.20
C TYR A 421 19.29 -21.10 14.37
N LYS A 422 20.34 -20.76 13.62
CA LYS A 422 21.15 -21.74 12.88
C LYS A 422 22.03 -22.60 13.80
N GLU A 423 22.44 -22.07 14.95
CA GLU A 423 23.17 -22.85 15.97
C GLU A 423 22.31 -23.90 16.66
N ARG A 424 20.99 -23.68 16.76
CA ARG A 424 20.07 -24.60 17.45
C ARG A 424 19.57 -25.78 16.61
N ASN A 425 19.75 -25.71 15.27
CA ASN A 425 19.33 -26.73 14.31
C ASN A 425 20.52 -27.42 13.59
N ARG A 426 21.74 -27.18 14.06
CA ARG A 426 22.92 -28.01 13.80
C ARG A 426 23.12 -28.92 15.00
#